data_AF-A0A3E0PIF5-F1
#
_entry.id   AF-A0A3E0PIF5-F1
#
_cell.length_a   1.000
_cell.length_b   1.000
_cell.length_c   1.000
_cell.angle_alpha   90.00
_cell.angle_beta   90.00
_cell.angle_gamma   90.00
#
_symmetry.space_group_name_H-M   'P 1'
#
loop_
_entity.id
_entity.type
_entity.pdbx_description
1 polymer ?
#
loop_
_entity_poly.entity_id
_entity_poly.type
_entity_poly.pdbx_seq_one_letter_code
_entity_poly.pdbx_strand_id
1 'polypeptide(L)'
;MVRRSFALAGAIFILVFSAAAQNSISGIVFDPQTRPVNDIDVELLDSFERLIGTRKTSGSGFYTFQRLNAGIYYLKVRVAGTNFRETKQRIDLGDLNAIGGVDQKQIDIFLEYDPRLRPGEKGVPGVVFAQEVPESAKAYFETASAFSEKNPERALEEVSKAVDIFPEYFLALELLGDLSLKTQKIEQAEAAFLRATNVNPRCFGCFFNLGIARNKLNKHQLAAESLEKANALDSGSINSHLLLGIVYRKLKRFSDAEAVLLRAKELGKDDEADVNWQLAELYYFDLKQPKKAIVELEGFLGNLTNQEKRDNRKRIETIRRLIRKIENEVDGGS
;
A
#
# COMPACT_ATOMS: atom_id res chain seq x y z
N MET A 1 1.07 19.39 -44.52
CA MET A 1 0.28 19.35 -43.28
C MET A 1 0.47 17.95 -42.67
N VAL A 2 1.49 17.77 -41.81
CA VAL A 2 1.83 16.44 -41.26
C VAL A 2 1.44 16.44 -39.78
N ARG A 3 0.33 15.79 -39.45
CA ARG A 3 -0.04 15.47 -38.06
C ARG A 3 0.98 14.46 -37.53
N ARG A 4 1.97 14.94 -36.78
CA ARG A 4 2.81 14.06 -35.95
C ARG A 4 2.01 13.70 -34.70
N SER A 5 1.36 12.55 -34.72
CA SER A 5 0.83 11.90 -33.53
C SER A 5 2.00 11.55 -32.60
N PHE A 6 2.16 12.31 -31.52
CA PHE A 6 3.04 11.90 -30.42
C PHE A 6 2.33 10.81 -29.63
N ALA A 7 2.65 9.56 -29.93
CA ALA A 7 2.37 8.47 -29.01
C ALA A 7 3.32 8.63 -27.81
N LEU A 8 2.82 9.21 -26.70
CA LEU A 8 3.46 8.97 -25.40
C LEU A 8 3.18 7.51 -25.06
N ALA A 9 4.17 6.65 -25.25
CA ALA A 9 4.14 5.28 -24.76
C ALA A 9 3.79 5.32 -23.25
N GLY A 10 2.72 4.63 -22.88
CA GLY A 10 2.29 4.47 -21.50
C GLY A 10 3.32 3.67 -20.71
N ALA A 11 4.35 4.35 -20.21
CA ALA A 11 5.24 3.80 -19.21
C ALA A 11 4.52 3.92 -17.86
N ILE A 12 4.13 2.78 -17.30
CA ILE A 12 3.69 2.67 -15.91
C ILE A 12 4.83 3.24 -15.04
N PHE A 13 4.53 4.32 -14.32
CA PHE A 13 5.46 4.90 -13.35
C PHE A 13 5.45 3.99 -12.11
N ILE A 14 6.46 3.14 -11.97
CA ILE A 14 6.81 2.55 -10.68
C ILE A 14 8.21 3.08 -10.38
N LEU A 15 8.27 4.11 -9.54
CA LEU A 15 9.53 4.57 -8.97
C LEU A 15 10.00 3.50 -7.97
N VAL A 16 11.06 2.78 -8.33
CA VAL A 16 11.82 1.98 -7.38
C VAL A 16 12.75 2.94 -6.64
N PHE A 17 12.45 3.21 -5.38
CA PHE A 17 13.28 4.04 -4.51
C PHE A 17 14.56 3.30 -4.11
N SER A 18 15.73 3.93 -4.25
CA SER A 18 16.84 3.68 -3.33
C SER A 18 16.71 4.69 -2.19
N ALA A 19 16.14 4.25 -1.06
CA ALA A 19 16.05 5.10 0.11
C ALA A 19 17.46 5.34 0.67
N ALA A 20 17.87 6.61 0.78
CA ALA A 20 18.88 6.98 1.77
C ALA A 20 18.40 6.44 3.13
N ALA A 21 19.27 5.72 3.83
CA ALA A 21 18.92 5.12 5.10
C ALA A 21 18.43 6.24 6.05
N GLN A 22 17.21 6.08 6.57
CA GLN A 22 16.55 7.02 7.48
C GLN A 22 16.03 6.24 8.68
N ASN A 23 15.86 6.91 9.82
CA ASN A 23 15.44 6.20 11.04
C ASN A 23 14.08 5.55 10.83
N SER A 24 13.92 4.36 11.40
CA SER A 24 12.69 3.59 11.28
C SER A 24 12.32 2.91 12.58
N ILE A 25 11.02 2.70 12.76
CA ILE A 25 10.43 1.88 13.80
C ILE A 25 9.61 0.82 13.10
N SER A 26 9.81 -0.44 13.42
CA SER A 26 9.02 -1.55 12.88
C SER A 26 8.79 -2.60 13.93
N GLY A 27 7.84 -3.50 13.72
CA GLY A 27 7.68 -4.66 14.58
C GLY A 27 6.43 -5.42 14.24
N ILE A 28 6.09 -6.37 15.11
CA ILE A 28 4.89 -7.19 14.98
C ILE A 28 4.00 -6.95 16.20
N VAL A 29 2.70 -6.81 15.96
CA VAL A 29 1.69 -6.80 17.03
C VAL A 29 1.22 -8.22 17.27
N PHE A 30 1.32 -8.66 18.51
CA PHE A 30 0.90 -9.95 19.00
C PHE A 30 -0.27 -9.82 19.98
N ASP A 31 -1.14 -10.82 20.01
CA ASP A 31 -2.13 -10.99 21.05
C ASP A 31 -1.50 -11.61 22.32
N PRO A 32 -2.27 -11.75 23.43
CA PRO A 32 -1.78 -12.38 24.66
C PRO A 32 -1.30 -13.84 24.49
N GLN A 33 -1.64 -14.50 23.38
CA GLN A 33 -1.23 -15.86 23.04
C GLN A 33 -0.07 -15.87 22.04
N THR A 34 0.62 -14.73 21.85
CA THR A 34 1.75 -14.56 20.92
C THR A 34 1.40 -14.79 19.45
N ARG A 35 0.12 -14.62 19.08
CA ARG A 35 -0.33 -14.72 17.69
C ARG A 35 -0.34 -13.34 17.04
N PRO A 36 0.12 -13.20 15.79
CA PRO A 36 0.08 -11.91 15.12
C PRO A 36 -1.34 -11.38 14.94
N VAL A 37 -1.53 -10.08 15.19
CA VAL A 37 -2.83 -9.41 15.08
C VAL A 37 -2.84 -8.59 13.80
N ASN A 38 -3.70 -8.96 12.86
CA ASN A 38 -3.87 -8.24 11.60
C ASN A 38 -4.90 -7.10 11.72
N ASP A 39 -4.84 -6.17 10.77
CA ASP A 39 -5.80 -5.08 10.60
C ASP A 39 -6.02 -4.19 11.84
N ILE A 40 -5.05 -4.15 12.75
CA ILE A 40 -5.09 -3.27 13.92
C ILE A 40 -4.26 -2.02 13.67
N ASP A 41 -4.82 -0.87 14.06
CA ASP A 41 -4.18 0.43 13.89
C ASP A 41 -3.07 0.60 14.95
N VAL A 42 -1.82 0.70 14.50
CA VAL A 42 -0.68 1.16 15.28
C VAL A 42 -0.48 2.65 14.99
N GLU A 43 -0.57 3.48 16.02
CA GLU A 43 -0.36 4.92 15.98
C GLU A 43 1.05 5.26 16.46
N LEU A 44 1.76 6.10 15.70
CA LEU A 44 2.98 6.73 16.15
C LEU A 44 2.66 8.16 16.59
N LEU A 45 3.02 8.48 17.83
CA LEU A 45 2.82 9.78 18.45
C LEU A 45 4.17 10.44 18.74
N ASP A 46 4.21 11.77 18.76
CA ASP A 46 5.39 12.52 19.22
C ASP A 46 5.44 12.67 20.76
N SER A 47 6.44 13.39 21.26
CA SER A 47 6.62 13.69 22.68
C SER A 47 5.49 14.51 23.31
N PHE A 48 4.66 15.16 22.50
CA PHE A 48 3.47 15.91 22.93
C PHE A 48 2.17 15.13 22.70
N GLU A 49 2.27 13.82 22.45
CA GLU A 49 1.16 12.92 22.16
C GLU A 49 0.36 13.26 20.89
N ARG A 50 0.95 14.03 19.97
CA ARG A 50 0.31 14.36 18.69
C ARG A 50 0.55 13.20 17.72
N LEU A 51 -0.49 12.86 16.96
CA LEU A 51 -0.43 11.81 15.96
C LEU A 51 0.51 12.21 14.81
N ILE A 52 1.59 11.43 14.64
CA ILE A 52 2.52 11.52 13.50
C ILE A 52 2.03 10.66 12.35
N GLY A 53 1.46 9.49 12.64
CA GLY A 53 0.85 8.64 11.63
C GLY A 53 0.26 7.36 12.19
N THR A 54 -0.56 6.69 11.38
CA THR A 54 -1.16 5.39 11.70
C THR A 54 -0.75 4.35 10.66
N ARG A 55 -0.54 3.11 11.09
CA ARG A 55 -0.26 1.96 10.24
C ARG A 55 -1.14 0.80 10.67
N LYS A 56 -1.89 0.24 9.73
CA LYS A 56 -2.55 -1.06 9.95
C LYS A 56 -1.51 -2.16 9.87
N THR A 57 -1.62 -3.13 10.77
CA THR A 57 -0.80 -4.33 10.72
C THR A 57 -1.18 -5.22 9.52
N SER A 58 -0.18 -5.84 8.91
CA SER A 58 -0.37 -6.83 7.84
C SER A 58 -1.01 -8.14 8.36
N GLY A 59 -1.25 -9.12 7.48
CA GLY A 59 -1.65 -10.48 7.86
C GLY A 59 -0.70 -11.16 8.86
N SER A 60 0.58 -10.79 8.84
CA SER A 60 1.61 -11.25 9.78
C SER A 60 1.77 -10.37 11.02
N GLY A 61 0.83 -9.44 11.26
CA GLY A 61 0.88 -8.49 12.37
C GLY A 61 1.94 -7.39 12.21
N PHE A 62 2.62 -7.33 11.08
CA PHE A 62 3.76 -6.43 10.87
C PHE A 62 3.32 -4.98 10.63
N TYR A 63 4.05 -4.04 11.21
CA TYR A 63 3.91 -2.61 10.97
C TYR A 63 5.28 -1.95 10.78
N THR A 64 5.33 -0.82 10.05
CA THR A 64 6.55 -0.03 9.89
C THR A 64 6.29 1.46 9.72
N PHE A 65 7.08 2.26 10.42
CA PHE A 65 7.25 3.69 10.27
C PHE A 65 8.67 3.95 9.80
N GLN A 66 8.80 4.68 8.70
CA GLN A 66 10.07 5.02 8.10
C GLN A 66 10.19 6.53 8.02
N ARG A 67 11.40 7.01 7.73
CA ARG A 67 11.67 8.44 7.52
C ARG A 67 11.45 9.29 8.77
N LEU A 68 11.80 8.72 9.93
CA LEU A 68 11.63 9.39 11.22
C LEU A 68 12.84 10.26 11.54
N ASN A 69 12.59 11.40 12.19
CA ASN A 69 13.64 12.21 12.78
C ASN A 69 14.10 11.60 14.10
N ALA A 70 15.32 11.90 14.55
CA ALA A 70 15.72 11.62 15.93
C ALA A 70 14.78 12.35 16.90
N GLY A 71 14.41 11.69 17.99
CA GLY A 71 13.42 12.21 18.94
C GLY A 71 12.72 11.12 19.73
N ILE A 72 11.84 11.55 20.63
CA ILE A 72 11.02 10.67 21.46
C ILE A 72 9.68 10.47 20.78
N TYR A 73 9.30 9.20 20.64
CA TYR A 73 8.03 8.77 20.08
C TYR A 73 7.29 7.86 21.05
N TYR A 74 6.00 7.72 20.84
CA TYR A 74 5.19 6.69 21.47
C TYR A 74 4.45 5.88 20.42
N LEU A 75 4.53 4.56 20.51
CA LEU A 75 3.63 3.67 19.80
C LEU A 75 2.40 3.42 20.64
N LYS A 76 1.22 3.54 20.05
CA LYS A 76 -0.05 3.23 20.66
C LYS A 76 -0.84 2.31 19.74
N VAL A 77 -1.36 1.20 20.26
CA VAL A 77 -2.26 0.35 19.46
C VAL A 77 -3.69 0.77 19.76
N ARG A 78 -4.44 1.13 18.71
CA ARG A 78 -5.85 1.48 18.84
C ARG A 78 -6.67 0.20 18.92
N VAL A 79 -7.13 -0.09 20.13
CA VAL A 79 -7.88 -1.30 20.48
C VAL A 79 -9.40 -1.09 20.41
N ALA A 80 -9.87 -0.04 19.73
CA ALA A 80 -11.29 0.30 19.63
C ALA A 80 -12.06 -0.81 18.90
N GLY A 81 -13.10 -1.35 19.55
CA GLY A 81 -13.83 -2.49 19.00
C GLY A 81 -13.06 -3.81 19.09
N THR A 82 -12.13 -3.92 20.05
CA THR A 82 -11.46 -5.15 20.49
C THR A 82 -11.72 -5.37 22.00
N ASN A 83 -11.36 -6.54 22.55
CA ASN A 83 -11.33 -6.78 23.99
C ASN A 83 -9.91 -6.60 24.59
N PHE A 84 -9.01 -5.93 23.87
CA PHE A 84 -7.65 -5.66 24.33
C PHE A 84 -7.59 -4.35 25.10
N ARG A 85 -6.63 -4.28 26.02
CA ARG A 85 -6.27 -3.07 26.75
C ARG A 85 -5.43 -2.17 25.86
N GLU A 86 -5.65 -0.86 25.96
CA GLU A 86 -4.82 0.12 25.24
C GLU A 86 -3.37 0.04 25.75
N THR A 87 -2.45 -0.20 24.83
CA THR A 87 -1.01 -0.28 25.10
C THR A 87 -0.31 0.93 24.48
N LYS A 88 0.56 1.58 25.26
CA LYS A 88 1.40 2.69 24.82
C LYS A 88 2.86 2.46 25.23
N GLN A 89 3.78 2.52 24.28
CA GLN A 89 5.20 2.25 24.50
C GLN A 89 6.06 3.43 24.04
N ARG A 90 6.97 3.90 24.89
CA ARG A 90 7.92 4.97 24.56
C ARG A 90 9.10 4.41 23.77
N ILE A 91 9.53 5.15 22.75
CA ILE A 91 10.68 4.84 21.91
C ILE A 91 11.51 6.10 21.76
N ASP A 92 12.78 6.02 22.14
CA ASP A 92 13.75 7.09 21.89
C ASP A 92 14.54 6.74 20.63
N LEU A 93 14.49 7.55 19.58
CA LEU A 93 15.31 7.40 18.37
C LEU A 93 16.47 8.41 18.39
N GLY A 94 17.67 7.93 18.09
CA GLY A 94 18.87 8.78 17.96
C GLY A 94 19.63 8.97 19.27
N ASP A 95 20.16 7.87 19.80
CA ASP A 95 21.03 7.91 20.98
C ASP A 95 22.22 8.88 20.78
N LEU A 96 22.50 9.67 21.81
CA LEU A 96 23.29 10.91 21.84
C LEU A 96 24.78 10.80 21.47
N ASN A 97 25.24 9.65 20.95
CA ASN A 97 26.66 9.38 20.66
C ASN A 97 26.98 9.16 19.17
N ALA A 98 26.01 9.17 18.26
CA ALA A 98 26.26 8.92 16.84
C ALA A 98 26.09 10.16 15.98
N ILE A 99 27.22 10.79 15.64
CA ILE A 99 27.28 11.78 14.54
C ILE A 99 26.89 11.05 13.24
N GLY A 100 25.68 11.31 12.74
CA GLY A 100 25.24 10.87 11.40
C GLY A 100 24.75 9.43 11.25
N GLY A 101 24.41 8.73 12.33
CA GLY A 101 23.89 7.35 12.28
C GLY A 101 22.40 7.27 11.98
N VAL A 102 22.01 6.22 11.24
CA VAL A 102 20.61 5.82 11.03
C VAL A 102 20.21 4.85 12.12
N ASP A 103 19.14 5.15 12.87
CA ASP A 103 18.64 4.33 13.97
C ASP A 103 17.38 3.56 13.53
N GLN A 104 17.49 2.23 13.49
CA GLN A 104 16.40 1.32 13.14
C GLN A 104 16.00 0.53 14.39
N LYS A 105 14.81 0.79 14.92
CA LYS A 105 14.30 0.09 16.09
C LYS A 105 13.23 -0.92 15.72
N GLN A 106 13.44 -2.16 16.14
CA GLN A 106 12.44 -3.22 16.08
C GLN A 106 11.76 -3.34 17.44
N ILE A 107 10.43 -3.14 17.47
CA ILE A 107 9.62 -3.08 18.68
C ILE A 107 8.38 -3.95 18.49
N ASP A 108 8.39 -5.14 19.07
CA ASP A 108 7.20 -6.00 19.05
C ASP A 108 6.24 -5.60 20.17
N ILE A 109 4.95 -5.55 19.86
CA ILE A 109 3.90 -5.11 20.80
C ILE A 109 3.07 -6.32 21.19
N PHE A 110 3.00 -6.63 22.48
CA PHE A 110 2.14 -7.68 23.01
C PHE A 110 0.91 -7.04 23.65
N LEU A 111 -0.26 -7.32 23.10
CA LEU A 111 -1.53 -6.86 23.65
C LEU A 111 -1.91 -7.68 24.87
N GLU A 112 -2.63 -7.05 25.79
CA GLU A 112 -3.21 -7.69 26.97
C GLU A 112 -4.75 -7.66 26.86
N TYR A 113 -5.44 -8.66 27.40
CA TYR A 113 -6.90 -8.58 27.53
C TYR A 113 -7.30 -7.50 28.54
N ASP A 114 -8.34 -6.73 28.24
CA ASP A 114 -8.96 -5.86 29.24
C ASP A 114 -9.81 -6.73 30.20
N PRO A 115 -9.45 -6.86 31.48
CA PRO A 115 -10.16 -7.72 32.43
C PRO A 115 -11.60 -7.24 32.70
N ARG A 116 -11.97 -6.03 32.27
CA ARG A 116 -13.32 -5.46 32.41
C ARG A 116 -14.25 -5.88 31.27
N LEU A 117 -13.71 -6.39 30.16
CA LEU A 117 -14.47 -6.85 29.01
C LEU A 117 -14.44 -8.39 29.01
N ARG A 118 -15.61 -9.04 29.09
CA ARG A 118 -15.65 -10.52 28.98
C ARG A 118 -15.13 -10.92 27.59
N PRO A 119 -14.39 -12.05 27.47
CA PRO A 119 -14.04 -12.60 26.16
C PRO A 119 -15.31 -12.76 25.30
N GLY A 120 -15.46 -11.95 24.27
CA GLY A 120 -16.59 -11.99 23.33
C GLY A 120 -17.71 -10.94 23.50
N GLU A 121 -17.65 -10.01 24.47
CA GLU A 121 -18.82 -9.12 24.73
C GLU A 121 -18.90 -7.83 23.88
N LYS A 122 -17.82 -7.34 23.25
CA LYS A 122 -17.88 -6.37 22.15
C LYS A 122 -16.66 -6.53 21.24
N GLY A 123 -16.93 -6.89 19.98
CA GLY A 123 -16.04 -6.83 18.82
C GLY A 123 -14.66 -7.43 19.08
N VAL A 124 -14.38 -8.60 18.54
CA VAL A 124 -13.01 -8.86 18.07
C VAL A 124 -12.95 -8.19 16.70
N PRO A 125 -11.87 -7.54 16.25
CA PRO A 125 -11.64 -7.39 14.81
C PRO A 125 -11.78 -8.79 14.22
N GLY A 126 -12.90 -8.99 13.52
CA GLY A 126 -13.63 -10.25 13.63
C GLY A 126 -12.88 -11.45 13.08
N VAL A 127 -13.03 -12.55 13.81
CA VAL A 127 -12.59 -13.92 13.49
C VAL A 127 -11.11 -14.11 13.81
N VAL A 128 -10.84 -14.94 14.82
CA VAL A 128 -9.58 -15.68 14.93
C VAL A 128 -9.49 -16.50 13.65
N PHE A 129 -8.92 -15.91 12.60
CA PHE A 129 -8.54 -16.60 11.39
C PHE A 129 -7.29 -17.41 11.75
N ALA A 130 -7.50 -18.47 12.53
CA ALA A 130 -6.48 -19.44 12.87
C ALA A 130 -6.80 -20.71 12.10
N GLN A 131 -5.81 -21.18 11.36
CA GLN A 131 -5.87 -22.47 10.72
C GLN A 131 -5.06 -23.46 11.57
N GLU A 132 -5.56 -24.67 11.74
CA GLU A 132 -4.78 -25.77 12.29
C GLU A 132 -3.79 -26.24 11.21
N VAL A 133 -2.69 -25.51 11.09
CA VAL A 133 -1.66 -25.76 10.08
C VAL A 133 -0.77 -26.93 10.53
N PRO A 134 -0.52 -27.94 9.67
CA PRO A 134 0.46 -28.98 9.95
C PRO A 134 1.85 -28.39 10.25
N GLU A 135 2.54 -28.90 11.26
CA GLU A 135 3.89 -28.42 11.64
C GLU A 135 4.90 -28.47 10.49
N SER A 136 4.78 -29.46 9.61
CA SER A 136 5.60 -29.53 8.39
C SER A 136 5.35 -28.34 7.44
N ALA A 137 4.08 -27.93 7.24
CA ALA A 137 3.76 -26.76 6.43
C ALA A 137 4.22 -25.46 7.10
N LYS A 138 4.13 -25.36 8.44
CA LYS A 138 4.66 -24.22 9.20
C LYS A 138 6.18 -24.08 9.03
N ALA A 139 6.92 -25.17 9.14
CA ALA A 139 8.38 -25.16 8.99
C ALA A 139 8.84 -24.67 7.61
N TYR A 140 8.16 -25.11 6.54
CA TYR A 140 8.42 -24.62 5.19
C TYR A 140 8.06 -23.14 5.04
N PHE A 141 6.94 -22.70 5.61
CA PHE A 141 6.54 -21.29 5.60
C PHE A 141 7.54 -20.39 6.35
N GLU A 142 7.98 -20.78 7.55
CA GLU A 142 8.96 -20.03 8.34
C GLU A 142 10.28 -19.89 7.58
N THR A 143 10.73 -20.98 6.94
CA THR A 143 11.92 -20.97 6.08
C THR A 143 11.73 -20.00 4.91
N ALA A 144 10.60 -20.06 4.21
CA ALA A 144 10.29 -19.14 3.13
C ALA A 144 10.29 -17.68 3.58
N SER A 145 9.64 -17.39 4.72
CA SER A 145 9.58 -16.06 5.31
C SER A 145 10.97 -15.51 5.62
N ALA A 146 11.88 -16.35 6.14
CA ALA A 146 13.26 -15.97 6.42
C ALA A 146 14.09 -15.64 5.16
N PHE A 147 13.77 -16.25 4.01
CA PHE A 147 14.46 -16.02 2.74
C PHE A 147 13.81 -14.93 1.87
N SER A 148 12.57 -14.50 2.16
CA SER A 148 11.76 -13.62 1.31
C SER A 148 12.45 -12.34 0.81
N GLU A 149 13.29 -11.74 1.65
CA GLU A 149 14.08 -10.55 1.30
C GLU A 149 15.47 -10.85 0.75
N LYS A 150 16.09 -11.96 1.15
CA LYS A 150 17.48 -12.29 0.78
C LYS A 150 17.58 -13.07 -0.52
N ASN A 151 16.63 -13.95 -0.78
CA ASN A 151 16.60 -14.85 -1.91
C ASN A 151 15.13 -15.20 -2.24
N PRO A 152 14.44 -14.34 -3.01
CA PRO A 152 13.02 -14.51 -3.28
C PRO A 152 12.71 -15.76 -4.09
N GLU A 153 13.63 -16.25 -4.93
CA GLU A 153 13.48 -17.50 -5.67
C GLU A 153 13.45 -18.72 -4.73
N ARG A 154 14.37 -18.78 -3.77
CA ARG A 154 14.38 -19.84 -2.76
C ARG A 154 13.16 -19.75 -1.85
N ALA A 155 12.78 -18.54 -1.42
CA ALA A 155 11.59 -18.34 -0.63
C ALA A 155 10.33 -18.84 -1.35
N LEU A 156 10.25 -18.62 -2.67
CA LEU A 156 9.16 -19.08 -3.50
C LEU A 156 9.08 -20.62 -3.56
N GLU A 157 10.23 -21.31 -3.63
CA GLU A 157 10.27 -22.77 -3.57
C GLU A 157 9.75 -23.30 -2.24
N GLU A 158 10.24 -22.74 -1.13
CA GLU A 158 9.87 -23.18 0.22
C GLU A 158 8.40 -22.89 0.54
N VAL A 159 7.87 -21.72 0.15
CA VAL A 159 6.45 -21.42 0.37
C VAL A 159 5.55 -22.28 -0.52
N SER A 160 6.01 -22.68 -1.71
CA SER A 160 5.27 -23.63 -2.56
C SER A 160 5.12 -24.99 -1.87
N LYS A 161 6.19 -25.50 -1.22
CA LYS A 161 6.11 -26.73 -0.41
C LYS A 161 5.12 -26.60 0.75
N ALA A 162 5.08 -25.45 1.42
CA ALA A 162 4.09 -25.20 2.48
C ALA A 162 2.65 -25.27 1.95
N VAL A 163 2.40 -24.65 0.79
CA VAL A 163 1.08 -24.67 0.11
C VAL A 163 0.74 -26.06 -0.45
N ASP A 164 1.71 -26.86 -0.87
CA ASP A 164 1.47 -28.23 -1.33
C ASP A 164 1.03 -29.14 -0.18
N ILE A 165 1.62 -28.95 1.02
CA ILE A 165 1.25 -29.70 2.23
C ILE A 165 -0.10 -29.24 2.77
N PHE A 166 -0.33 -27.93 2.83
CA PHE A 166 -1.60 -27.37 3.28
C PHE A 166 -2.12 -26.34 2.26
N PRO A 167 -2.96 -26.77 1.29
CA PRO A 167 -3.44 -25.92 0.19
C PRO A 167 -4.25 -24.69 0.61
N GLU A 168 -4.83 -24.69 1.80
CA GLU A 168 -5.59 -23.54 2.29
C GLU A 168 -4.75 -22.65 3.22
N TYR A 169 -3.46 -22.93 3.43
CA TYR A 169 -2.61 -22.15 4.33
C TYR A 169 -2.51 -20.69 3.89
N PHE A 170 -3.35 -19.84 4.48
CA PHE A 170 -3.55 -18.47 4.06
C PHE A 170 -2.29 -17.62 4.11
N LEU A 171 -1.50 -17.70 5.19
CA LEU A 171 -0.24 -16.96 5.29
C LEU A 171 0.76 -17.40 4.20
N ALA A 172 0.81 -18.70 3.89
CA ALA A 172 1.64 -19.20 2.81
C ALA A 172 1.10 -18.81 1.43
N LEU A 173 -0.23 -18.75 1.23
CA LEU A 173 -0.85 -18.27 0.00
C LEU A 173 -0.60 -16.77 -0.23
N GLU A 174 -0.68 -15.95 0.83
CA GLU A 174 -0.35 -14.52 0.78
C GLU A 174 1.13 -14.33 0.41
N LEU A 175 2.04 -14.99 1.13
CA LEU A 175 3.48 -14.92 0.87
C LEU A 175 3.84 -15.46 -0.53
N LEU A 176 3.20 -16.54 -0.98
CA LEU A 176 3.36 -17.06 -2.33
C LEU A 176 2.96 -15.99 -3.36
N GLY A 177 1.81 -15.35 -3.18
CA GLY A 177 1.35 -14.27 -4.06
C GLY A 177 2.32 -13.09 -4.12
N ASP A 178 2.80 -12.63 -2.96
CA ASP A 178 3.73 -11.50 -2.86
C ASP A 178 5.07 -11.81 -3.52
N LEU A 179 5.65 -12.99 -3.24
CA LEU A 179 6.89 -13.45 -3.86
C LEU A 179 6.74 -13.65 -5.37
N SER A 180 5.60 -14.17 -5.82
CA SER A 180 5.28 -14.28 -7.24
C SER A 180 5.21 -12.91 -7.93
N LEU A 181 4.62 -11.88 -7.29
CA LEU A 181 4.65 -10.51 -7.82
C LEU A 181 6.08 -9.96 -7.87
N LYS A 182 6.86 -10.15 -6.80
CA LYS A 182 8.26 -9.69 -6.69
C LYS A 182 9.13 -10.31 -7.78
N THR A 183 8.93 -11.60 -8.07
CA THR A 183 9.66 -12.39 -9.08
C THR A 183 9.03 -12.34 -10.49
N GLN A 184 8.05 -11.47 -10.73
CA GLN A 184 7.34 -11.30 -12.02
C GLN A 184 6.59 -12.55 -12.54
N LYS A 185 6.25 -13.50 -11.66
CA LYS A 185 5.42 -14.68 -11.97
C LYS A 185 3.94 -14.32 -11.79
N ILE A 186 3.42 -13.46 -12.66
CA ILE A 186 2.14 -12.77 -12.41
C ILE A 186 0.93 -13.71 -12.39
N GLU A 187 0.90 -14.75 -13.23
CA GLU A 187 -0.18 -15.75 -13.24
C GLU A 187 -0.20 -16.56 -11.94
N GLN A 188 0.97 -16.89 -11.39
CA GLN A 188 1.09 -17.57 -10.10
C GLN A 188 0.59 -16.66 -8.96
N ALA A 189 0.92 -15.37 -9.02
CA ALA A 189 0.43 -14.39 -8.06
C ALA A 189 -1.10 -14.30 -8.09
N GLU A 190 -1.72 -14.20 -9.27
CA GLU A 190 -3.18 -14.17 -9.40
C GLU A 190 -3.81 -15.42 -8.77
N ALA A 191 -3.28 -16.61 -9.07
CA ALA A 191 -3.80 -17.87 -8.54
C ALA A 191 -3.68 -17.95 -7.02
N ALA A 192 -2.55 -17.53 -6.46
CA ALA A 192 -2.29 -17.54 -5.02
C ALA A 192 -3.21 -16.56 -4.28
N PHE A 193 -3.32 -15.31 -4.74
CA PHE A 193 -4.21 -14.33 -4.10
C PHE A 193 -5.68 -14.68 -4.27
N LEU A 194 -6.10 -15.24 -5.41
CA LEU A 194 -7.48 -15.71 -5.58
C LEU A 194 -7.83 -16.78 -4.53
N ARG A 195 -6.94 -17.75 -4.32
CA ARG A 195 -7.09 -18.73 -3.25
C ARG A 195 -7.10 -18.08 -1.86
N ALA A 196 -6.17 -17.16 -1.59
CA ALA A 196 -6.13 -16.43 -0.32
C ALA A 196 -7.44 -15.67 -0.03
N THR A 197 -8.04 -15.04 -1.04
CA THR A 197 -9.32 -14.32 -0.90
C THR A 197 -10.51 -15.25 -0.67
N ASN A 198 -10.45 -16.50 -1.16
CA ASN A 198 -11.48 -17.51 -0.87
C ASN A 198 -11.36 -18.03 0.58
N VAL A 199 -10.13 -18.20 1.05
CA VAL A 199 -9.85 -18.64 2.43
C VAL A 199 -10.19 -17.54 3.44
N ASN A 200 -9.79 -16.29 3.17
CA ASN A 200 -10.11 -15.13 3.98
C ASN A 200 -10.70 -13.99 3.14
N PRO A 201 -12.05 -13.89 3.07
CA PRO A 201 -12.76 -12.84 2.35
C PRO A 201 -12.63 -11.43 2.95
N ARG A 202 -11.90 -11.25 4.06
CA ARG A 202 -11.63 -9.95 4.71
C ARG A 202 -10.20 -9.44 4.51
N CYS A 203 -9.38 -10.15 3.73
CA CYS A 203 -8.01 -9.73 3.46
C CYS A 203 -7.95 -8.58 2.44
N PHE A 204 -7.89 -7.33 2.91
CA PHE A 204 -7.69 -6.16 2.05
C PHE A 204 -6.47 -6.32 1.12
N GLY A 205 -5.31 -6.67 1.68
CA GLY A 205 -4.05 -6.82 0.95
C GLY A 205 -4.14 -7.84 -0.18
N CYS A 206 -4.82 -8.97 0.06
CA CYS A 206 -5.03 -10.02 -0.94
C CYS A 206 -5.88 -9.53 -2.10
N PHE A 207 -7.00 -8.83 -1.83
CA PHE A 207 -7.83 -8.26 -2.89
C PHE A 207 -7.11 -7.16 -3.67
N PHE A 208 -6.36 -6.29 -2.98
CA PHE A 208 -5.56 -5.25 -3.62
C PHE A 208 -4.47 -5.84 -4.53
N ASN A 209 -3.69 -6.80 -4.03
CA ASN A 209 -2.62 -7.46 -4.79
C ASN A 209 -3.17 -8.37 -5.91
N LEU A 210 -4.34 -8.97 -5.72
CA LEU A 210 -5.08 -9.65 -6.80
C LEU A 210 -5.46 -8.67 -7.92
N GLY A 211 -5.91 -7.46 -7.55
CA GLY A 211 -6.17 -6.36 -8.48
C GLY A 211 -4.91 -5.95 -9.26
N ILE A 212 -3.77 -5.83 -8.58
CA ILE A 212 -2.46 -5.56 -9.22
C ILE A 212 -2.12 -6.66 -10.23
N ALA A 213 -2.16 -7.93 -9.81
CA ALA A 213 -1.82 -9.08 -10.65
C ALA A 213 -2.70 -9.12 -11.90
N ARG A 214 -4.03 -9.02 -11.73
CA ARG A 214 -5.00 -9.02 -12.84
C ARG A 214 -4.81 -7.82 -13.78
N ASN A 215 -4.49 -6.64 -13.25
CA ASN A 215 -4.21 -5.48 -14.10
C ASN A 215 -2.92 -5.68 -14.93
N LYS A 216 -1.87 -6.28 -14.35
CA LYS A 216 -0.63 -6.64 -15.08
C LYS A 216 -0.88 -7.69 -16.17
N LEU A 217 -1.83 -8.61 -15.96
CA LEU A 217 -2.29 -9.59 -16.95
C LEU A 217 -3.29 -9.03 -17.97
N ASN A 218 -3.56 -7.72 -17.94
CA ASN A 218 -4.58 -7.05 -18.75
C ASN A 218 -6.02 -7.57 -18.57
N LYS A 219 -6.30 -8.26 -17.45
CA LYS A 219 -7.63 -8.70 -17.03
C LYS A 219 -8.36 -7.56 -16.31
N HIS A 220 -8.56 -6.45 -17.00
CA HIS A 220 -8.99 -5.18 -16.36
C HIS A 220 -10.34 -5.27 -15.65
N GLN A 221 -11.31 -6.01 -16.19
CA GLN A 221 -12.62 -6.17 -15.54
C GLN A 221 -12.50 -6.89 -14.19
N LEU A 222 -11.77 -8.01 -14.16
CA LEU A 222 -11.52 -8.76 -12.94
C LEU A 222 -10.63 -7.98 -11.95
N ALA A 223 -9.74 -7.13 -12.45
CA ALA A 223 -8.93 -6.25 -11.61
C ALA A 223 -9.81 -5.20 -10.91
N ALA A 224 -10.78 -4.61 -11.62
CA ALA A 224 -11.73 -3.66 -11.05
C ALA A 224 -12.54 -4.32 -9.93
N GLU A 225 -13.09 -5.52 -10.17
CA GLU A 225 -13.86 -6.27 -9.15
C GLU A 225 -13.04 -6.52 -7.88
N SER A 226 -11.77 -6.91 -8.01
CA SER A 226 -10.88 -7.11 -6.87
C SER A 226 -10.60 -5.82 -6.10
N LEU A 227 -10.35 -4.71 -6.81
CA LEU A 227 -10.06 -3.42 -6.19
C LEU A 227 -11.30 -2.76 -5.57
N GLU A 228 -12.49 -2.97 -6.16
CA GLU A 228 -13.77 -2.58 -5.57
C GLU A 228 -13.98 -3.32 -4.23
N LYS A 229 -13.67 -4.63 -4.18
CA LYS A 229 -13.68 -5.40 -2.92
C LYS A 229 -12.65 -4.90 -1.91
N ALA A 230 -11.44 -4.56 -2.35
CA ALA A 230 -10.43 -3.95 -1.49
C ALA A 230 -10.94 -2.62 -0.90
N ASN A 231 -11.48 -1.72 -1.72
CA ASN A 231 -12.03 -0.44 -1.27
C ASN A 231 -13.25 -0.58 -0.35
N ALA A 232 -14.02 -1.66 -0.48
CA ALA A 232 -15.12 -1.97 0.43
C ALA A 232 -14.62 -2.43 1.81
N LEU A 233 -13.43 -3.04 1.89
CA LEU A 233 -12.79 -3.46 3.13
C LEU A 233 -12.04 -2.30 3.80
N ASP A 234 -11.34 -1.48 3.01
CA ASP A 234 -10.71 -0.25 3.48
C ASP A 234 -10.97 0.90 2.49
N SER A 235 -11.90 1.76 2.87
CA SER A 235 -12.27 2.94 2.08
C SER A 235 -11.25 4.08 2.11
N GLY A 236 -10.25 4.01 3.00
CA GLY A 236 -9.23 5.03 3.22
C GLY A 236 -7.95 4.84 2.41
N SER A 237 -7.80 3.71 1.71
CA SER A 237 -6.58 3.42 0.95
C SER A 237 -6.49 4.23 -0.35
N ILE A 238 -5.63 5.26 -0.36
CA ILE A 238 -5.31 6.09 -1.54
C ILE A 238 -4.85 5.22 -2.72
N ASN A 239 -3.92 4.28 -2.48
CA ASN A 239 -3.34 3.43 -3.54
C ASN A 239 -4.36 2.54 -4.24
N SER A 240 -5.32 2.01 -3.49
CA SER A 240 -6.41 1.19 -4.04
C SER A 240 -7.38 2.02 -4.90
N HIS A 241 -7.77 3.21 -4.44
CA HIS A 241 -8.55 4.15 -5.26
C HIS A 241 -7.80 4.61 -6.52
N LEU A 242 -6.51 4.93 -6.39
CA LEU A 242 -5.65 5.30 -7.51
C LEU A 242 -5.57 4.20 -8.57
N LEU A 243 -5.27 2.96 -8.16
CA LEU A 243 -5.18 1.83 -9.07
C LEU A 243 -6.54 1.50 -9.70
N LEU A 244 -7.63 1.58 -8.94
CA LEU A 244 -8.98 1.40 -9.48
C LEU A 244 -9.30 2.45 -10.55
N GLY A 245 -8.90 3.71 -10.33
CA GLY A 245 -9.04 4.78 -11.31
C GLY A 245 -8.30 4.50 -12.62
N ILE A 246 -7.05 4.03 -12.51
CA ILE A 246 -6.25 3.59 -13.66
C ILE A 246 -6.95 2.45 -14.41
N VAL A 247 -7.44 1.44 -13.68
CA VAL A 247 -8.13 0.29 -14.27
C VAL A 247 -9.43 0.69 -14.96
N TYR A 248 -10.25 1.55 -14.34
CA TYR A 248 -11.46 2.07 -14.95
C TYR A 248 -11.18 2.88 -16.22
N ARG A 249 -10.10 3.67 -16.23
CA ARG A 249 -9.69 4.40 -17.43
C ARG A 249 -9.33 3.44 -18.58
N LYS A 250 -8.61 2.34 -18.29
CA LYS A 250 -8.34 1.28 -19.28
C LYS A 250 -9.62 0.58 -19.78
N LEU A 251 -10.63 0.46 -18.91
CA LEU A 251 -11.96 -0.04 -19.25
C LEU A 251 -12.84 1.00 -19.95
N LYS A 252 -12.35 2.24 -20.16
CA LYS A 252 -13.11 3.39 -20.68
C LYS A 252 -14.32 3.79 -19.83
N ARG A 253 -14.34 3.40 -18.55
CA ARG A 253 -15.31 3.82 -17.54
C ARG A 253 -14.87 5.16 -16.93
N PHE A 254 -14.88 6.22 -17.75
CA PHE A 254 -14.24 7.48 -17.39
C PHE A 254 -14.88 8.20 -16.21
N SER A 255 -16.20 8.17 -16.08
CA SER A 255 -16.90 8.77 -14.93
C SER A 255 -16.57 8.05 -13.62
N ASP A 256 -16.49 6.71 -13.64
CA ASP A 256 -16.10 5.93 -12.47
C ASP A 256 -14.63 6.17 -12.12
N ALA A 257 -13.76 6.29 -13.13
CA ALA A 257 -12.35 6.64 -12.95
C ALA A 257 -12.19 8.02 -12.30
N GLU A 258 -12.92 9.04 -12.76
CA GLU A 258 -12.92 10.38 -12.16
C GLU A 258 -13.34 10.32 -10.69
N ALA A 259 -14.43 9.61 -10.38
CA ALA A 259 -14.95 9.51 -9.01
C ALA A 259 -13.95 8.90 -8.02
N VAL A 260 -13.33 7.77 -8.36
CA VAL A 260 -12.37 7.11 -7.45
C VAL A 260 -11.05 7.86 -7.36
N LEU A 261 -10.59 8.52 -8.43
CA LEU A 261 -9.39 9.34 -8.39
C LEU A 261 -9.60 10.62 -7.56
N LEU A 262 -10.77 11.25 -7.65
CA LEU A 262 -11.13 12.37 -6.77
C LEU A 262 -11.20 11.89 -5.32
N ARG A 263 -11.72 10.70 -5.05
CA ARG A 263 -11.69 10.13 -3.70
C ARG A 263 -10.27 9.90 -3.19
N ALA A 264 -9.36 9.39 -4.03
CA ALA A 264 -7.95 9.26 -3.68
C ALA A 264 -7.32 10.61 -3.33
N LYS A 265 -7.67 11.67 -4.09
CA LYS A 265 -7.19 13.05 -3.87
C LYS A 265 -7.71 13.63 -2.56
N GLU A 266 -8.97 13.38 -2.20
CA GLU A 266 -9.53 13.83 -0.91
C GLU A 266 -8.86 13.17 0.30
N LEU A 267 -8.38 11.93 0.14
CA LEU A 267 -7.77 11.14 1.21
C LEU A 267 -6.28 11.45 1.43
N GLY A 268 -5.56 11.88 0.39
CA GLY A 268 -4.13 12.19 0.46
C GLY A 268 -3.85 13.66 0.73
N LYS A 269 -2.91 13.96 1.64
CA LYS A 269 -2.31 15.30 1.78
C LYS A 269 -0.87 15.39 1.25
N ASP A 270 -0.19 14.25 1.07
CA ASP A 270 1.26 14.20 0.72
C ASP A 270 1.63 13.27 -0.46
N ASP A 271 0.76 12.33 -0.88
CA ASP A 271 0.96 11.43 -2.04
C ASP A 271 0.09 11.86 -3.27
N GLU A 272 -0.27 13.13 -3.33
CA GLU A 272 -1.20 13.68 -4.32
C GLU A 272 -0.66 13.68 -5.75
N ALA A 273 0.67 13.73 -5.93
CA ALA A 273 1.27 13.91 -7.26
C ALA A 273 0.80 12.82 -8.24
N ASP A 274 0.87 11.54 -7.88
CA ASP A 274 0.43 10.47 -8.79
C ASP A 274 -1.07 10.52 -9.07
N VAL A 275 -1.89 10.93 -8.09
CA VAL A 275 -3.33 11.12 -8.28
C VAL A 275 -3.61 12.28 -9.23
N ASN A 276 -2.97 13.43 -9.04
CA ASN A 276 -3.04 14.59 -9.93
C ASN A 276 -2.63 14.21 -11.35
N TRP A 277 -1.57 13.42 -11.51
CA TRP A 277 -1.13 12.95 -12.83
C TRP A 277 -2.20 12.10 -13.51
N GLN A 278 -2.80 11.14 -12.78
CA GLN A 278 -3.84 10.28 -13.36
C GLN A 278 -5.11 11.06 -13.72
N LEU A 279 -5.51 12.04 -12.90
CA LEU A 279 -6.62 12.94 -13.20
C LEU A 279 -6.31 13.84 -14.41
N ALA A 280 -5.09 14.38 -14.50
CA ALA A 280 -4.67 15.18 -15.65
C ALA A 280 -4.73 14.38 -16.96
N GLU A 281 -4.22 13.15 -16.96
CA GLU A 281 -4.30 12.26 -18.11
C GLU A 281 -5.75 11.94 -18.49
N LEU A 282 -6.60 11.63 -17.49
CA LEU A 282 -8.04 11.39 -17.71
C LEU A 282 -8.72 12.61 -18.35
N TYR A 283 -8.48 13.81 -17.80
CA TYR A 283 -9.09 15.04 -18.31
C TYR A 283 -8.58 15.40 -19.70
N TYR A 284 -7.29 15.24 -19.96
CA TYR A 284 -6.70 15.65 -21.22
C TYR A 284 -6.99 14.67 -22.36
N PHE A 285 -6.77 13.38 -22.12
CA PHE A 285 -6.85 12.36 -23.17
C PHE A 285 -8.25 11.80 -23.34
N ASP A 286 -8.99 11.57 -22.26
CA ASP A 286 -10.24 10.81 -22.33
C ASP A 286 -11.47 11.71 -22.29
N LEU A 287 -11.55 12.63 -21.33
CA LEU A 287 -12.71 13.51 -21.13
C LEU A 287 -12.67 14.80 -21.96
N LYS A 288 -11.51 15.13 -22.57
CA LYS A 288 -11.30 16.35 -23.37
C LYS A 288 -11.67 17.63 -22.61
N GLN A 289 -11.31 17.70 -21.34
CA GLN A 289 -11.50 18.84 -20.44
C GLN A 289 -10.15 19.53 -20.15
N PRO A 290 -9.60 20.29 -21.11
CA PRO A 290 -8.24 20.83 -21.02
C PRO A 290 -8.02 21.75 -19.82
N LYS A 291 -9.03 22.53 -19.41
CA LYS A 291 -8.94 23.41 -18.23
C LYS A 291 -8.75 22.61 -16.93
N LYS A 292 -9.52 21.54 -16.73
CA LYS A 292 -9.32 20.65 -15.57
C LYS A 292 -7.97 19.94 -15.64
N ALA A 293 -7.53 19.53 -16.83
CA ALA A 293 -6.22 18.92 -17.00
C ALA A 293 -5.08 19.84 -16.56
N ILE A 294 -5.14 21.14 -16.90
CA ILE A 294 -4.14 22.12 -16.45
C ILE A 294 -4.09 22.19 -14.92
N VAL A 295 -5.24 22.33 -14.24
CA VAL A 295 -5.32 22.39 -12.77
C VAL A 295 -4.64 21.18 -12.13
N GLU A 296 -4.86 19.99 -12.67
CA GLU A 296 -4.25 18.77 -12.15
C GLU A 296 -2.75 18.68 -12.49
N LEU A 297 -2.31 19.11 -13.67
CA LEU A 297 -0.88 19.18 -14.00
C LEU A 297 -0.13 20.20 -13.11
N GLU A 298 -0.76 21.32 -12.77
CA GLU A 298 -0.19 22.28 -11.84
C GLU A 298 -0.11 21.74 -10.41
N GLY A 299 -1.19 21.07 -9.95
CA GLY A 299 -1.21 20.33 -8.69
C GLY A 299 -0.09 19.31 -8.61
N PHE A 300 0.10 18.50 -9.66
CA PHE A 300 1.21 17.56 -9.78
C PHE A 300 2.57 18.26 -9.55
N LEU A 301 2.84 19.37 -10.24
CA LEU A 301 4.10 20.10 -10.11
C LEU A 301 4.30 20.76 -8.74
N GLY A 302 3.20 21.21 -8.13
CA GLY A 302 3.19 21.80 -6.78
C GLY A 302 3.61 20.79 -5.72
N ASN A 303 3.06 19.58 -5.80
CA ASN A 303 3.21 18.51 -4.82
C ASN A 303 4.54 17.74 -4.91
N LEU A 304 5.37 17.98 -5.93
CA LEU A 304 6.72 17.40 -5.99
C LEU A 304 7.64 17.96 -4.91
N THR A 305 8.34 17.07 -4.22
CA THR A 305 9.43 17.39 -3.29
C THR A 305 10.62 18.05 -4.02
N ASN A 306 11.51 18.68 -3.26
CA ASN A 306 12.72 19.29 -3.81
C ASN A 306 13.64 18.26 -4.49
N GLN A 307 13.68 17.02 -3.97
CA GLN A 307 14.46 15.95 -4.57
C GLN A 307 13.85 15.52 -5.91
N GLU A 308 12.54 15.29 -5.97
CA GLU A 308 11.86 14.91 -7.20
C GLU A 308 11.95 16.01 -8.28
N LYS A 309 11.90 17.28 -7.86
CA LYS A 309 12.12 18.43 -8.75
C LYS A 309 13.51 18.42 -9.38
N ARG A 310 14.54 18.04 -8.61
CA ARG A 310 15.92 17.90 -9.13
C ARG A 310 16.03 16.72 -10.08
N ASP A 311 15.53 15.56 -9.69
CA ASP A 311 15.67 14.31 -10.43
C ASP A 311 14.87 14.35 -11.75
N ASN A 312 13.76 15.08 -11.80
CA ASN A 312 12.84 15.10 -12.94
C ASN A 312 12.84 16.44 -13.72
N ARG A 313 13.89 17.26 -13.61
CA ARG A 313 13.93 18.65 -14.15
C ARG A 313 13.49 18.77 -15.62
N LYS A 314 14.02 17.92 -16.51
CA LYS A 314 13.67 17.93 -17.96
C LYS A 314 12.20 17.60 -18.20
N ARG A 315 11.64 16.69 -17.39
CA ARG A 315 10.25 16.26 -17.51
C ARG A 315 9.29 17.34 -17.00
N ILE A 316 9.64 17.99 -15.89
CA ILE A 316 8.90 19.14 -15.37
C ILE A 316 8.80 20.27 -16.40
N GLU A 317 9.91 20.56 -17.10
CA GLU A 317 9.90 21.54 -18.18
C GLU A 317 9.02 21.12 -19.36
N THR A 318 8.93 19.81 -19.63
CA THR A 318 8.03 19.27 -20.65
C THR A 318 6.56 19.44 -20.24
N ILE A 319 6.23 19.19 -18.97
CA ILE A 319 4.87 19.40 -18.43
C ILE A 319 4.50 20.88 -18.47
N ARG A 320 5.41 21.79 -18.07
CA ARG A 320 5.19 23.24 -18.17
C ARG A 320 4.98 23.71 -19.61
N ARG A 321 5.70 23.14 -20.57
CA ARG A 321 5.48 23.40 -22.00
C ARG A 321 4.12 22.89 -22.46
N LEU A 322 3.70 21.71 -21.98
CA LEU A 322 2.39 21.16 -22.26
C LEU A 322 1.29 22.08 -21.71
N ILE A 323 1.37 22.51 -20.45
CA ILE A 323 0.42 23.46 -19.84
C ILE A 323 0.27 24.70 -20.73
N ARG A 324 1.37 25.40 -21.04
CA ARG A 324 1.34 26.59 -21.91
C ARG A 324 0.72 26.34 -23.27
N LYS A 325 0.97 25.15 -23.85
CA LYS A 325 0.39 24.78 -25.13
C LYS A 325 -1.14 24.63 -25.00
N ILE A 326 -1.61 23.95 -23.95
CA ILE A 326 -3.03 23.75 -23.69
C ILE A 326 -3.72 25.10 -23.45
N GLU A 327 -3.10 25.99 -22.65
CA GLU A 327 -3.60 27.35 -22.41
C GLU A 327 -3.80 28.12 -23.72
N ASN A 328 -2.78 28.16 -24.58
CA ASN A 328 -2.87 28.83 -25.86
C ASN A 328 -3.94 28.25 -26.80
N GLU A 329 -4.15 26.93 -26.77
CA GLU A 329 -5.20 26.25 -27.55
C GLU A 329 -6.61 26.58 -27.03
N VAL A 330 -6.75 26.77 -25.71
CA VAL A 330 -8.02 27.12 -25.07
C VAL A 330 -8.36 28.61 -25.28
N ASP A 331 -7.38 29.49 -25.15
CA ASP A 331 -7.60 30.95 -25.24
C ASP A 331 -7.74 31.42 -26.68
N GLY A 332 -6.99 30.83 -27.62
CA GLY A 332 -7.02 31.18 -29.05
C GLY A 332 -8.22 30.64 -29.84
N GLY A 333 -9.08 29.85 -29.21
CA GLY A 333 -10.32 29.31 -29.80
C GLY A 333 -11.60 30.06 -29.38
N SER A 334 -11.46 31.19 -28.69
CA SER A 334 -12.54 32.03 -28.16
C SER A 334 -13.12 32.98 -29.20
#